data_AF-A0A6N9AWA4-F1
#
_entry.id   AF-A0A6N9AWA4-F1
#
_cell.length_a   1.000
_cell.length_b   1.000
_cell.length_c   1.000
_cell.angle_alpha   90.00
_cell.angle_beta   90.00
_cell.angle_gamma   90.00
#
_symmetry.space_group_name_H-M   'P 1'
#
loop_
_entity.id
_entity.type
_entity.pdbx_description
1 polymer ?
#
loop_
_entity_poly.entity_id
_entity_poly.type
_entity_poly.pdbx_seq_one_letter_code
_entity_poly.pdbx_strand_id
1 'polypeptide(L)'
;MEKSIIADWRRIPGCTTDQEIRDFAFALSRKRSRFAFPDDFVDLVQKLKKYIKDKHKKQSEEARHLHSLREIRVQASPSWNHENVKSTLWFIKDSDPDNCKPNWDQFVDKWLGRIKASGRFQTAYAVACFLDDMTAREYIESDILDLDSLSVNQP
;
A
#
# COMPACT_ATOMS: atom_id res chain seq x y z
N MET A 1 -32.75 20.20 18.06
CA MET A 1 -32.19 19.26 19.05
C MET A 1 -32.12 19.98 20.39
N GLU A 2 -32.77 19.47 21.43
CA GLU A 2 -32.66 20.03 22.78
C GLU A 2 -31.33 19.64 23.45
N LYS A 3 -30.72 20.58 24.17
CA LYS A 3 -29.46 20.37 24.91
C LYS A 3 -29.55 19.30 26.00
N SER A 4 -30.75 19.10 26.58
CA SER A 4 -31.02 18.09 27.61
C SER A 4 -30.75 16.66 27.14
N ILE A 5 -31.01 16.36 25.88
CA ILE A 5 -30.83 15.01 25.30
C ILE A 5 -29.35 14.64 25.13
N ILE A 6 -28.48 15.63 24.90
CA ILE A 6 -27.04 15.41 24.70
C ILE A 6 -26.32 15.20 26.04
N ALA A 7 -26.86 15.70 27.15
CA ALA A 7 -26.23 15.62 28.47
C ALA A 7 -26.16 14.18 29.02
N ASP A 8 -27.13 13.33 28.67
CA ASP A 8 -27.21 11.94 29.14
C ASP A 8 -26.49 10.92 28.22
N TRP A 9 -25.91 11.39 27.10
CA TRP A 9 -25.17 10.52 26.19
C TRP A 9 -23.84 10.09 26.80
N ARG A 10 -23.82 8.84 27.28
CA ARG A 10 -22.57 8.18 27.64
C ARG A 10 -21.74 7.95 26.38
N ARG A 11 -20.51 8.45 26.38
CA ARG A 11 -19.53 8.18 25.31
C ARG A 11 -19.32 6.67 25.20
N ILE A 12 -19.55 6.11 24.02
CA ILE A 12 -19.17 4.75 23.67
C ILE A 12 -17.87 4.85 22.85
N PRO A 13 -16.70 4.53 23.42
CA PRO A 13 -15.44 4.55 22.67
C PRO A 13 -15.46 3.49 21.56
N GLY A 14 -15.17 3.89 20.33
CA GLY A 14 -15.04 2.97 19.20
C GLY A 14 -13.68 2.24 19.13
N CYS A 15 -12.65 2.81 19.76
CA CYS A 15 -11.35 2.18 19.98
C CYS A 15 -11.02 2.28 21.46
N THR A 16 -10.59 1.17 22.04
CA THR A 16 -10.32 0.97 23.47
C THR A 16 -8.84 0.70 23.76
N THR A 17 -8.08 0.26 22.76
CA THR A 17 -6.65 0.00 22.88
C THR A 17 -5.83 0.91 21.98
N ASP A 18 -4.56 1.10 22.33
CA ASP A 18 -3.60 1.84 21.51
C ASP A 18 -3.44 1.24 20.11
N GLN A 19 -3.53 -0.10 20.00
CA GLN A 19 -3.44 -0.79 18.73
C GLN A 19 -4.65 -0.47 17.86
N GLU A 20 -5.87 -0.54 18.41
CA GLU A 20 -7.09 -0.16 17.69
C GLU A 20 -7.06 1.30 17.22
N ILE A 21 -6.52 2.21 18.05
CA ILE A 21 -6.35 3.62 17.68
C ILE A 21 -5.37 3.77 16.51
N ARG A 22 -4.23 3.06 16.55
CA ARG A 22 -3.24 3.08 15.45
C ARG A 22 -3.81 2.50 14.16
N ASP A 23 -4.48 1.37 14.24
CA ASP A 23 -5.10 0.71 13.09
C ASP A 23 -6.17 1.61 12.47
N PHE A 24 -7.01 2.24 13.30
CA PHE A 24 -8.02 3.18 12.84
C PHE A 24 -7.40 4.42 12.19
N ALA A 25 -6.38 5.02 12.80
CA ALA A 25 -5.68 6.18 12.24
C ALA A 25 -5.03 5.85 10.89
N PHE A 26 -4.41 4.67 10.78
CA PHE A 26 -3.83 4.18 9.55
C PHE A 26 -4.89 3.97 8.46
N ALA A 27 -6.01 3.30 8.80
CA ALA A 27 -7.12 3.09 7.87
C ALA A 27 -7.73 4.43 7.40
N LEU A 28 -7.88 5.40 8.31
CA LEU A 28 -8.37 6.73 8.00
C LEU A 28 -7.42 7.48 7.07
N SER A 29 -6.11 7.42 7.33
CA SER A 29 -5.08 8.03 6.49
C SER A 29 -5.12 7.46 5.07
N ARG A 30 -5.19 6.13 4.90
CA ARG A 30 -5.36 5.50 3.58
C ARG A 30 -6.58 6.03 2.84
N LYS A 31 -7.69 6.31 3.55
CA LYS A 31 -8.90 6.84 2.94
C LYS A 31 -8.84 8.34 2.62
N ARG A 32 -8.13 9.14 3.41
CA ARG A 32 -8.22 10.61 3.39
C ARG A 32 -6.96 11.32 2.92
N SER A 33 -5.81 10.66 2.89
CA SER A 33 -4.49 11.26 2.66
C SER A 33 -3.78 10.66 1.45
N ARG A 34 -4.53 10.28 0.41
CA ARG A 34 -3.96 9.71 -0.81
C ARG A 34 -3.05 10.71 -1.49
N PHE A 35 -1.84 10.28 -1.83
CA PHE A 35 -0.95 11.07 -2.66
C PHE A 35 -1.55 11.21 -4.07
N ALA A 36 -1.52 12.43 -4.60
CA ALA A 36 -1.97 12.74 -5.95
C ALA A 36 -0.82 12.48 -6.93
N PHE A 37 -0.66 11.21 -7.32
CA PHE A 37 0.31 10.84 -8.35
C PHE A 37 -0.01 11.54 -9.68
N PRO A 38 1.00 11.85 -10.51
CA PRO A 38 0.78 12.32 -11.88
C PRO A 38 -0.10 11.34 -12.68
N ASP A 39 -0.99 11.86 -13.52
CA ASP A 39 -1.96 11.05 -14.28
C ASP A 39 -1.26 9.97 -15.13
N ASP A 40 -0.14 10.32 -15.75
CA ASP A 40 0.64 9.41 -16.57
C ASP A 40 1.30 8.28 -15.75
N PHE A 41 1.60 8.52 -14.47
CA PHE A 41 1.99 7.46 -13.54
C PHE A 41 0.80 6.60 -13.13
N VAL A 42 -0.37 7.20 -12.88
CA VAL A 42 -1.60 6.46 -12.52
C VAL A 42 -1.97 5.47 -13.62
N ASP A 43 -1.90 5.90 -14.88
CA ASP A 43 -2.16 5.06 -16.06
C ASP A 43 -1.14 3.92 -16.17
N LEU A 44 0.14 4.21 -15.93
CA LEU A 44 1.22 3.23 -15.95
C LEU A 44 0.96 2.07 -14.98
N VAL A 45 0.55 2.37 -13.74
CA VAL A 45 0.35 1.37 -12.68
C VAL A 45 -1.04 0.75 -12.68
N GLN A 46 -1.98 1.23 -13.51
CA GLN A 46 -3.37 0.77 -13.50
C GLN A 46 -3.50 -0.75 -13.70
N LYS A 47 -2.68 -1.33 -14.60
CA LYS A 47 -2.66 -2.78 -14.85
C LYS A 47 -2.18 -3.57 -13.64
N LEU A 48 -1.15 -3.08 -12.95
CA LEU A 48 -0.68 -3.66 -11.69
C LEU A 48 -1.78 -3.61 -10.63
N LYS A 49 -2.39 -2.42 -10.42
CA LYS A 49 -3.46 -2.23 -9.42
C LYS A 49 -4.63 -3.18 -9.65
N LYS A 50 -5.09 -3.30 -10.89
CA LYS A 50 -6.18 -4.23 -11.26
C LYS A 50 -5.77 -5.68 -11.01
N TYR A 51 -4.56 -6.05 -11.43
CA TYR A 51 -4.07 -7.40 -11.27
C TYR A 51 -3.95 -7.82 -9.78
N ILE A 52 -3.34 -6.99 -8.94
CA ILE A 52 -3.24 -7.24 -7.50
C ILE A 52 -4.63 -7.39 -6.88
N LYS A 53 -5.56 -6.48 -7.20
CA LYS A 53 -6.95 -6.53 -6.71
C LYS A 53 -7.67 -7.83 -7.09
N ASP A 54 -7.46 -8.32 -8.30
CA ASP A 54 -8.08 -9.56 -8.77
C ASP A 54 -7.46 -10.81 -8.13
N LYS A 55 -6.14 -10.79 -7.87
CA LYS A 55 -5.41 -11.92 -7.28
C LYS A 55 -5.55 -12.01 -5.78
N HIS A 56 -5.63 -10.89 -5.07
CA HIS A 56 -5.85 -10.87 -3.62
C HIS A 56 -7.12 -11.61 -3.20
N LYS A 57 -8.16 -11.63 -4.04
CA LYS A 57 -9.43 -12.35 -3.76
C LYS A 57 -9.36 -13.87 -3.95
N LYS A 58 -8.18 -14.43 -4.26
CA LYS A 58 -8.01 -15.85 -4.55
C LYS A 58 -7.40 -16.58 -3.34
N GLN A 59 -7.48 -17.90 -3.35
CA GLN A 59 -6.82 -18.78 -2.37
C GLN A 59 -5.59 -19.42 -3.03
N SER A 60 -4.66 -18.59 -3.50
CA SER A 60 -3.42 -19.02 -4.14
C SER A 60 -2.19 -18.61 -3.32
N GLU A 61 -1.05 -19.19 -3.67
CA GLU A 61 0.25 -18.79 -3.11
C GLU A 61 0.52 -17.28 -3.26
N GLU A 62 0.25 -16.75 -4.44
CA GLU A 62 0.35 -15.32 -4.75
C GLU A 62 -0.57 -14.48 -3.86
N ALA A 63 -1.80 -14.95 -3.62
CA ALA A 63 -2.74 -14.24 -2.78
C ALA A 63 -2.25 -14.20 -1.32
N ARG A 64 -1.65 -15.27 -0.82
CA ARG A 64 -1.02 -15.28 0.53
C ARG A 64 0.07 -14.23 0.66
N HIS A 65 0.95 -14.09 -0.34
CA HIS A 65 1.94 -13.02 -0.36
C HIS A 65 1.28 -11.63 -0.36
N LEU A 66 0.24 -11.44 -1.18
CA LEU A 66 -0.50 -10.17 -1.20
C LEU A 66 -1.20 -9.87 0.14
N HIS A 67 -1.68 -10.88 0.88
CA HIS A 67 -2.28 -10.71 2.20
C HIS A 67 -1.25 -10.35 3.28
N SER A 68 0.01 -10.77 3.12
CA SER A 68 1.12 -10.41 4.01
C SER A 68 1.65 -8.99 3.78
N LEU A 69 1.24 -8.32 2.69
CA LEU A 69 1.63 -6.94 2.44
C LEU A 69 0.89 -5.98 3.37
N ARG A 70 1.68 -5.11 4.01
CA ARG A 70 1.21 -3.96 4.76
C ARG A 70 0.77 -2.85 3.83
N GLU A 71 1.67 -2.45 2.92
CA GLU A 71 1.45 -1.38 1.95
C GLU A 71 2.44 -1.49 0.78
N ILE A 72 2.12 -0.80 -0.30
CA ILE A 72 3.05 -0.60 -1.42
C ILE A 72 3.35 0.88 -1.49
N ARG A 73 4.63 1.25 -1.49
CA ARG A 73 5.07 2.64 -1.63
C ARG A 73 5.86 2.83 -2.92
N VAL A 74 5.84 4.04 -3.45
CA VAL A 74 6.58 4.42 -4.65
C VAL A 74 7.35 5.69 -4.40
N GLN A 75 8.64 5.67 -4.75
CA GLN A 75 9.48 6.86 -4.77
C GLN A 75 9.81 7.23 -6.22
N ALA A 76 9.77 8.52 -6.53
CA ALA A 76 10.27 9.05 -7.79
C ALA A 76 11.65 9.69 -7.62
N SER A 77 12.54 9.41 -8.56
CA SER A 77 13.85 10.04 -8.65
C SER A 77 14.08 10.60 -10.07
N PRO A 78 14.53 11.87 -10.21
CA PRO A 78 14.81 12.81 -9.14
C PRO A 78 13.55 13.46 -8.55
N SER A 79 12.43 13.49 -9.29
CA SER A 79 11.13 13.98 -8.80
C SER A 79 9.99 13.54 -9.73
N TRP A 80 8.75 13.62 -9.24
CA TRP A 80 7.53 13.31 -10.01
C TRP A 80 7.30 14.17 -11.24
N ASN A 81 7.98 15.32 -11.39
CA ASN A 81 7.81 16.26 -12.50
C ASN A 81 8.98 16.26 -13.50
N HIS A 82 9.94 15.36 -13.33
CA HIS A 82 11.10 15.27 -14.22
C HIS A 82 10.74 14.62 -15.57
N GLU A 83 11.49 14.93 -16.64
CA GLU A 83 11.30 14.34 -17.98
C GLU A 83 11.70 12.87 -18.07
N ASN A 84 12.54 12.42 -17.13
CA ASN A 84 12.98 11.03 -17.00
C ASN A 84 12.91 10.66 -15.53
N VAL A 85 11.87 9.93 -15.15
CA VAL A 85 11.58 9.55 -13.76
C VAL A 85 11.89 8.08 -13.57
N LYS A 86 12.83 7.80 -12.67
CA LYS A 86 13.08 6.47 -12.15
C LYS A 86 12.19 6.24 -10.93
N SER A 87 11.33 5.24 -11.01
CA SER A 87 10.46 4.85 -9.91
C SER A 87 11.03 3.65 -9.16
N THR A 88 11.02 3.71 -7.84
CA THR A 88 11.32 2.57 -6.96
C THR A 88 10.05 2.13 -6.25
N LEU A 89 9.71 0.84 -6.32
CA LEU A 89 8.55 0.28 -5.63
C LEU A 89 8.98 -0.54 -4.41
N TRP A 90 8.37 -0.23 -3.26
CA TRP A 90 8.58 -0.93 -2.01
C TRP A 90 7.32 -1.73 -1.68
N PHE A 91 7.41 -3.05 -1.69
CA PHE A 91 6.35 -3.97 -1.28
C PHE A 91 6.56 -4.31 0.20
N ILE A 92 6.04 -3.46 1.08
CA ILE A 92 6.29 -3.57 2.52
C ILE A 92 5.38 -4.66 3.10
N LYS A 93 5.97 -5.63 3.81
CA LYS A 93 5.26 -6.75 4.44
C LYS A 93 5.33 -6.69 5.96
N ASP A 94 4.25 -7.11 6.63
CA ASP A 94 4.23 -7.26 8.09
C ASP A 94 4.79 -8.63 8.51
N SER A 95 4.66 -9.65 7.66
CA SER A 95 5.16 -11.01 7.89
C SER A 95 5.51 -11.71 6.57
N ASP A 96 6.16 -12.86 6.67
CA ASP A 96 6.21 -13.80 5.54
C ASP A 96 4.94 -14.66 5.50
N PRO A 97 4.51 -15.12 4.31
CA PRO A 97 3.27 -15.86 4.18
C PRO A 97 3.36 -17.25 4.83
N ASP A 98 2.35 -17.59 5.63
CA ASP A 98 2.28 -18.89 6.29
C ASP A 98 2.17 -20.05 5.30
N ASN A 99 2.82 -21.17 5.67
CA ASN A 99 2.74 -22.45 4.95
C ASN A 99 3.14 -22.33 3.46
N CYS A 100 4.13 -21.48 3.17
CA CYS A 100 4.67 -21.25 1.85
C CYS A 100 6.17 -20.92 1.94
N LYS A 101 6.94 -21.25 0.90
CA LYS A 101 8.30 -20.75 0.77
C LYS A 101 8.24 -19.26 0.41
N PRO A 102 8.96 -18.36 1.12
CA PRO A 102 8.95 -16.94 0.78
C PRO A 102 9.69 -16.73 -0.55
N ASN A 103 8.93 -16.74 -1.65
CA ASN A 103 9.42 -16.51 -3.01
C ASN A 103 9.07 -15.08 -3.44
N TRP A 104 9.38 -14.11 -2.58
CA TRP A 104 8.99 -12.72 -2.78
C TRP A 104 9.53 -12.15 -4.09
N ASP A 105 10.80 -12.40 -4.42
CA ASP A 105 11.42 -11.90 -5.66
C ASP A 105 10.64 -12.35 -6.90
N GLN A 106 10.21 -13.62 -6.94
CA GLN A 106 9.41 -14.14 -8.06
C GLN A 106 8.08 -13.40 -8.20
N PHE A 107 7.39 -13.11 -7.09
CA PHE A 107 6.12 -12.40 -7.12
C PHE A 107 6.31 -10.92 -7.43
N VAL A 108 7.34 -10.28 -6.88
CA VAL A 108 7.71 -8.89 -7.19
C VAL A 108 8.02 -8.76 -8.68
N ASP A 109 8.82 -9.64 -9.27
CA ASP A 109 9.10 -9.66 -10.71
C ASP A 109 7.83 -9.83 -11.53
N LYS A 110 6.96 -10.76 -11.11
CA LYS A 110 5.67 -11.02 -11.77
C LYS A 110 4.75 -9.81 -11.73
N TRP A 111 4.73 -9.08 -10.63
CA TRP A 111 3.96 -7.86 -10.44
C TRP A 111 4.58 -6.70 -11.24
N LEU A 112 5.90 -6.54 -11.18
CA LEU A 112 6.63 -5.54 -11.92
C LEU A 112 6.46 -5.70 -13.43
N GLY A 113 6.40 -6.93 -13.94
CA GLY A 113 6.11 -7.21 -15.35
C GLY A 113 4.73 -6.70 -15.83
N ARG A 114 3.87 -6.20 -14.94
CA ARG A 114 2.61 -5.53 -15.27
C ARG A 114 2.78 -4.02 -15.50
N ILE A 115 3.87 -3.44 -15.01
CA ILE A 115 4.28 -2.06 -15.26
C ILE A 115 5.15 -2.08 -16.52
N LYS A 116 4.54 -1.76 -17.66
CA LYS A 116 5.30 -1.58 -18.91
C LYS A 116 5.80 -0.14 -18.97
N ALA A 117 7.11 0.06 -19.09
CA ALA A 117 7.68 1.39 -19.24
C ALA A 117 6.92 2.19 -20.31
N SER A 118 6.53 3.41 -19.97
CA SER A 118 5.70 4.27 -20.82
C SER A 118 6.01 5.73 -20.49
N GLY A 119 6.11 6.56 -21.53
CA GLY A 119 6.43 7.98 -21.39
C GLY A 119 7.74 8.20 -20.64
N ARG A 120 7.70 9.10 -19.66
CA ARG A 120 8.85 9.50 -18.83
C ARG A 120 9.17 8.55 -17.69
N PHE A 121 8.34 7.55 -17.42
CA PHE A 121 8.52 6.66 -16.28
C PHE A 121 9.27 5.39 -16.65
N GLN A 122 10.34 5.13 -15.92
CA GLN A 122 11.08 3.89 -15.92
C GLN A 122 11.04 3.31 -14.52
N THR A 123 10.74 2.02 -14.37
CA THR A 123 10.92 1.39 -13.07
C THR A 123 12.38 1.02 -12.91
N ALA A 124 13.04 1.62 -11.93
CA ALA A 124 14.45 1.36 -11.65
C ALA A 124 14.62 0.12 -10.77
N TYR A 125 13.74 -0.05 -9.78
CA TYR A 125 13.86 -1.10 -8.79
C TYR A 125 12.51 -1.43 -8.15
N ALA A 126 12.34 -2.69 -7.73
CA ALA A 126 11.22 -3.13 -6.93
C ALA A 126 11.68 -4.22 -5.96
N VAL A 127 11.23 -4.17 -4.72
CA VAL A 127 11.63 -5.14 -3.68
C VAL A 127 10.52 -5.37 -2.68
N ALA A 128 10.46 -6.58 -2.12
CA ALA A 128 9.68 -6.85 -0.92
C ALA A 128 10.58 -6.77 0.30
N CYS A 129 10.15 -6.02 1.31
CA CYS A 129 10.97 -5.76 2.51
C CYS A 129 10.07 -5.61 3.73
N PHE A 130 10.63 -5.82 4.92
CA PHE A 130 10.00 -5.36 6.14
C PHE A 130 10.15 -3.83 6.27
N LEU A 131 9.35 -3.22 7.14
CA LEU A 131 9.49 -1.80 7.42
C LEU A 131 10.87 -1.46 8.00
N ASP A 132 11.42 -2.35 8.84
CA ASP A 132 12.73 -2.19 9.49
C ASP A 132 13.91 -2.25 8.50
N ASP A 133 13.67 -2.77 7.29
CA ASP A 133 14.67 -2.80 6.22
C ASP A 133 14.76 -1.45 5.50
N MET A 134 13.77 -0.57 5.65
CA MET A 134 13.77 0.77 5.05
C MET A 134 14.42 1.79 5.98
N THR A 135 15.21 2.68 5.39
CA THR A 135 15.61 3.90 6.10
C THR A 135 14.42 4.83 6.29
N ALA A 136 14.45 5.63 7.36
CA ALA A 136 13.45 6.66 7.59
C ALA A 136 13.32 7.63 6.41
N ARG A 137 14.43 7.91 5.71
CA ARG A 137 14.43 8.76 4.51
C ARG A 137 13.64 8.11 3.38
N GLU A 138 13.90 6.85 3.05
CA GLU A 138 13.17 6.14 1.98
C GLU A 138 11.67 6.05 2.28
N TYR A 139 11.30 5.87 3.55
CA TYR A 139 9.90 5.87 3.95
C TYR A 139 9.25 7.24 3.76
N ILE A 140 9.91 8.32 4.19
CA ILE A 140 9.40 9.70 4.09
C ILE A 140 9.34 10.18 2.62
N GLU A 141 10.31 9.80 1.80
CA GLU A 141 10.42 10.24 0.40
C GLU A 141 9.61 9.37 -0.57
N SER A 142 8.93 8.33 -0.09
CA SER A 142 8.04 7.50 -0.89
C SER A 142 6.59 7.77 -0.54
N ASP A 143 5.70 7.56 -1.51
CA ASP A 143 4.28 7.80 -1.42
C ASP A 143 3.50 6.47 -1.49
N ILE A 144 2.44 6.33 -0.69
CA ILE A 144 1.62 5.11 -0.68
C ILE A 144 0.87 4.98 -2.01
N LEU A 145 1.10 3.87 -2.72
CA LEU A 145 0.30 3.46 -3.87
C LEU A 145 -0.98 2.79 -3.38
N ASP A 146 -2.02 3.59 -3.12
CA ASP A 146 -3.25 3.05 -2.57
C ASP A 146 -3.91 2.06 -3.54
N LEU A 147 -4.15 0.87 -3.00
CA LEU A 147 -4.97 -0.17 -3.58
C LEU A 147 -6.26 -0.14 -2.79
N ASP A 148 -7.24 0.63 -3.27
CA ASP A 148 -8.59 0.88 -2.70
C ASP A 148 -9.37 -0.36 -2.23
N SER A 149 -8.82 -1.57 -2.33
CA SER A 149 -9.46 -2.85 -2.09
C SER A 149 -8.62 -3.81 -1.23
N LEU A 150 -7.44 -3.40 -0.77
CA LEU A 150 -6.64 -4.15 0.21
C LEU A 150 -6.98 -3.71 1.64
N SER A 151 -8.27 -3.61 1.96
CA SER A 151 -8.70 -3.59 3.36
C SER A 151 -8.60 -5.02 3.86
N VAL A 152 -7.78 -5.22 4.89
CA VAL A 152 -7.75 -6.46 5.67
C VAL A 152 -9.19 -6.71 6.14
N ASN A 153 -9.79 -7.83 5.75
CA ASN A 153 -10.90 -8.36 6.54
C ASN A 153 -10.26 -8.73 7.88
N GLN A 154 -10.50 -7.92 8.91
CA GLN A 154 -10.24 -8.36 10.28
C GLN A 154 -11.14 -9.58 10.56
N PRO A 155 -10.61 -10.68 11.12
CA PRO A 155 -11.44 -11.70 11.73
C PRO A 155 -12.26 -11.13 12.90
#